data_AF-A0A654DN95-F1
#
_entry.id   AF-A0A654DN95-F1
#
_cell.length_a   1.000
_cell.length_b   1.000
_cell.length_c   1.000
_cell.angle_alpha   90.00
_cell.angle_beta   90.00
_cell.angle_gamma   90.00
#
_symmetry.space_group_name_H-M   'P 1'
#
loop_
_entity.id
_entity.type
_entity.pdbx_description
1 polymer ?
#
loop_
_entity_poly.entity_id
_entity_poly.type
_entity_poly.pdbx_seq_one_letter_code
_entity_poly.pdbx_strand_id
1 'polypeptide(L)'
;MKIDFTGVLKDAWALFKRDRDLLLRIAGPFLFLPAFALALVVPDPPLPDAATRGDEAQALVWAQAVTDWAGANGGWYCLAYALSFFGMAAVYTLYLDRDRVDIGTALRRSATLLPRYLLAMILVSLPAGAGLLLYAIPGLYILGRTMMTGPVLVAEGPIGAFAAIRRSLSLTRGAGLPLMSLAAFGYMSGWLLGMPFMALDGAMRDGGQGNPVAIALVDAGAAAAATASGVAMALIAVSVYRRLAR
;
A
#
# COMPACT_ATOMS: atom_id res chain seq x y z
N MET A 1 -15.52 -7.69 21.05
CA MET A 1 -14.58 -8.71 20.54
C MET A 1 -13.16 -8.18 20.66
N LYS A 2 -12.24 -8.93 21.29
CA LYS A 2 -10.80 -8.60 21.25
C LYS A 2 -10.21 -9.24 20.00
N ILE A 3 -9.64 -8.44 19.10
CA ILE A 3 -8.89 -8.96 17.96
C ILE A 3 -7.58 -9.54 18.50
N ASP A 4 -7.36 -10.83 18.28
CA ASP A 4 -6.06 -11.46 18.55
C ASP A 4 -5.14 -11.23 17.35
N PHE A 5 -4.08 -10.46 17.58
CA PHE A 5 -3.05 -10.15 16.59
C PHE A 5 -2.46 -11.43 16.00
N THR A 6 -2.10 -12.40 16.83
CA THR A 6 -1.43 -13.63 16.38
C THR A 6 -2.38 -14.48 15.54
N GLY A 7 -3.64 -14.58 15.94
CA GLY A 7 -4.68 -15.26 15.18
C GLY A 7 -4.88 -14.65 13.78
N VAL A 8 -4.88 -13.32 13.66
CA VAL A 8 -5.00 -12.64 12.36
C VAL A 8 -3.80 -12.95 11.45
N LEU A 9 -2.58 -12.89 11.99
CA LEU A 9 -1.37 -13.20 11.21
C LEU A 9 -1.35 -14.67 10.77
N LYS A 10 -1.74 -15.60 11.65
CA LYS A 10 -1.84 -17.03 11.31
C LYS A 10 -2.85 -17.28 10.19
N ASP A 11 -4.01 -16.64 10.25
CA ASP A 11 -5.03 -16.74 9.19
C ASP A 11 -4.49 -16.21 7.86
N ALA A 12 -3.91 -15.00 7.87
CA ALA A 12 -3.33 -14.39 6.68
C ALA A 12 -2.22 -15.27 6.07
N TRP A 13 -1.37 -15.87 6.91
CA TRP A 13 -0.33 -16.79 6.47
C TRP A 13 -0.89 -18.09 5.88
N ALA A 14 -1.98 -18.63 6.47
CA ALA A 14 -2.66 -19.79 5.93
C ALA A 14 -3.27 -19.51 4.56
N LEU A 15 -3.88 -18.33 4.36
CA LEU A 15 -4.39 -17.90 3.05
C LEU A 15 -3.26 -17.79 2.03
N PHE A 16 -2.13 -17.16 2.41
CA PHE A 16 -0.97 -17.05 1.54
C PHE A 16 -0.44 -18.41 1.12
N LYS A 17 -0.19 -19.33 2.07
CA LYS A 17 0.33 -20.66 1.76
C LYS A 17 -0.57 -21.46 0.82
N ARG A 18 -1.89 -21.35 1.01
CA ARG A 18 -2.87 -22.08 0.23
C ARG A 18 -2.94 -21.57 -1.21
N ASP A 19 -2.94 -20.25 -1.39
CA ASP A 19 -3.25 -19.63 -2.68
C ASP A 19 -2.05 -18.88 -3.29
N ARG A 20 -0.82 -19.20 -2.86
CA ARG A 20 0.42 -18.49 -3.24
C ARG A 20 0.58 -18.32 -4.75
N ASP A 21 0.27 -19.35 -5.53
CA ASP A 21 0.44 -19.34 -6.98
C ASP A 21 -0.55 -18.34 -7.62
N LEU A 22 -1.80 -18.35 -7.17
CA LEU A 22 -2.81 -17.41 -7.61
C LEU A 22 -2.48 -15.97 -7.19
N LEU A 23 -1.98 -15.77 -5.96
CA LEU A 23 -1.54 -14.47 -5.48
C LEU A 23 -0.36 -13.92 -6.29
N LEU A 24 0.63 -14.74 -6.62
CA LEU A 24 1.79 -14.34 -7.42
C LEU A 24 1.39 -13.94 -8.85
N ARG A 25 0.40 -14.62 -9.44
CA ARG A 25 -0.12 -14.26 -10.78
C ARG A 25 -0.79 -12.89 -10.84
N ILE A 26 -1.26 -12.36 -9.71
CA ILE A 26 -1.84 -11.01 -9.60
C ILE A 26 -0.78 -10.01 -9.13
N ALA A 27 -0.04 -10.37 -8.08
CA ALA A 27 0.98 -9.54 -7.48
C ALA A 27 2.11 -9.20 -8.47
N GLY A 28 2.51 -10.14 -9.32
CA GLY A 28 3.52 -9.92 -10.36
C GLY A 28 3.17 -8.74 -11.29
N PRO A 29 2.11 -8.83 -12.09
CA PRO A 29 1.78 -7.79 -13.07
C PRO A 29 1.22 -6.50 -12.43
N PHE A 30 0.52 -6.58 -11.29
CA PHE A 30 -0.22 -5.41 -10.78
C PHE A 30 0.42 -4.75 -9.57
N LEU A 31 1.31 -5.41 -8.82
CA LEU A 31 2.00 -4.80 -7.67
C LEU A 31 3.49 -4.66 -7.95
N PHE A 32 4.15 -5.76 -8.35
CA PHE A 32 5.59 -5.80 -8.57
C PHE A 32 6.01 -5.00 -9.81
N LEU A 33 5.43 -5.30 -10.96
CA LEU A 33 5.80 -4.65 -12.22
C LEU A 33 5.65 -3.12 -12.18
N PRO A 34 4.54 -2.52 -11.69
CA PRO A 34 4.44 -1.06 -11.60
C PRO A 34 5.42 -0.45 -10.60
N ALA A 35 5.68 -1.10 -9.45
CA ALA A 35 6.68 -0.63 -8.51
C ALA A 35 8.10 -0.69 -9.08
N PHE A 36 8.42 -1.77 -9.80
CA PHE A 36 9.72 -1.95 -10.45
C PHE A 36 9.91 -0.98 -11.61
N ALA A 37 8.88 -0.77 -12.43
CA ALA A 37 8.93 0.20 -13.52
C ALA A 37 9.16 1.63 -13.02
N LEU A 38 8.54 2.02 -11.88
CA LEU A 38 8.82 3.30 -11.25
C LEU A 38 10.28 3.43 -10.84
N ALA A 39 10.83 2.42 -10.16
CA ALA A 39 12.22 2.45 -9.70
C ALA A 39 13.23 2.58 -10.87
N LEU A 40 12.92 2.00 -12.03
CA LEU A 40 13.78 2.08 -13.22
C LEU A 40 13.65 3.39 -14.00
N VAL A 41 12.43 3.92 -14.13
CA VAL A 41 12.13 5.00 -15.09
C VAL A 41 12.08 6.37 -14.41
N VAL A 42 11.67 6.42 -13.15
CA VAL A 42 11.40 7.67 -12.46
C VAL A 42 12.55 7.99 -11.51
N PRO A 43 13.21 9.15 -11.68
CA PRO A 43 14.23 9.59 -10.74
C PRO A 43 13.65 9.80 -9.35
N ASP A 44 14.45 9.53 -8.32
CA ASP A 44 14.03 9.75 -6.94
C ASP A 44 13.63 11.20 -6.68
N PRO A 45 12.62 11.43 -5.82
CA PRO A 45 12.23 12.78 -5.43
C PRO A 45 13.36 13.49 -4.70
N PRO A 46 13.52 14.81 -4.90
CA PRO A 46 14.56 15.57 -4.21
C PRO A 46 14.32 15.54 -2.70
N LEU A 47 15.29 15.01 -1.96
CA LEU A 47 15.25 14.99 -0.50
C LEU A 47 15.68 16.35 0.07
N PRO A 48 15.06 16.80 1.18
CA PRO A 48 15.49 18.03 1.84
C PRO A 48 16.88 17.85 2.43
N ASP A 49 17.75 18.83 2.23
CA ASP A 49 19.11 18.80 2.77
C ASP A 49 19.08 18.90 4.31
N ALA A 50 19.64 17.89 4.97
CA ALA A 50 19.66 17.82 6.42
C ALA A 50 20.51 18.93 7.05
N ALA A 51 21.49 19.47 6.30
CA ALA A 51 22.39 20.53 6.75
C ALA A 51 21.71 21.91 6.86
N THR A 52 20.56 22.10 6.23
CA THR A 52 19.93 23.42 6.10
C THR A 52 18.53 23.48 6.72
N ARG A 53 18.23 22.51 7.60
CA ARG A 53 17.04 22.49 8.45
C ARG A 53 16.90 23.80 9.23
N GLY A 54 15.91 24.61 8.86
CA GLY A 54 15.55 25.86 9.54
C GLY A 54 15.67 27.13 8.68
N ASP A 55 16.18 27.02 7.45
CA ASP A 55 16.22 28.14 6.50
C ASP A 55 14.94 28.17 5.65
N GLU A 56 14.11 29.19 5.83
CA GLU A 56 12.84 29.37 5.11
C GLU A 56 13.06 29.55 3.60
N ALA A 57 14.14 30.21 3.19
CA ALA A 57 14.44 30.40 1.78
C ALA A 57 14.78 29.07 1.09
N GLN A 58 15.51 28.19 1.77
CA GLN A 58 15.82 26.87 1.24
C GLN A 58 14.63 25.91 1.27
N ALA A 59 13.74 26.04 2.26
CA ALA A 59 12.48 25.31 2.27
C ALA A 59 11.61 25.64 1.05
N LEU A 60 11.57 26.92 0.65
CA LEU A 60 10.86 27.34 -0.57
C LEU A 60 11.50 26.80 -1.85
N VAL A 61 12.83 26.81 -1.94
CA VAL A 61 13.56 26.24 -3.10
C VAL A 61 13.32 24.73 -3.21
N TRP A 62 13.39 24.02 -2.09
CA TRP A 62 13.07 22.59 -2.05
C TRP A 62 11.61 22.31 -2.43
N ALA A 63 10.66 23.09 -1.91
CA ALA A 63 9.24 22.95 -2.26
C ALA A 63 8.99 23.18 -3.75
N GLN A 64 9.69 24.13 -4.37
CA GLN A 64 9.62 24.34 -5.82
C GLN A 64 10.20 23.14 -6.58
N ALA A 65 11.38 22.65 -6.19
CA ALA A 65 12.00 21.48 -6.82
C ALA A 65 11.12 20.22 -6.74
N VAL A 66 10.48 19.99 -5.59
CA VAL A 66 9.49 18.90 -5.42
C VAL A 66 8.28 19.11 -6.33
N THR A 67 7.79 20.35 -6.46
CA THR A 67 6.65 20.67 -7.32
C THR A 67 6.97 20.43 -8.80
N ASP A 68 8.14 20.86 -9.26
CA ASP A 68 8.59 20.66 -10.64
C ASP A 68 8.79 19.17 -10.94
N TRP A 69 9.42 18.44 -10.01
CA TRP A 69 9.57 16.99 -10.10
C TRP A 69 8.22 16.28 -10.14
N ALA A 70 7.27 16.69 -9.29
CA ALA A 70 5.92 16.11 -9.24
C ALA A 70 5.12 16.42 -10.51
N GLY A 71 5.31 17.60 -11.11
CA GLY A 71 4.72 17.94 -12.41
C GLY A 71 5.25 17.06 -13.55
N ALA A 72 6.54 16.74 -13.54
CA ALA A 72 7.16 15.90 -14.57
C ALA A 72 6.88 14.39 -14.39
N ASN A 73 6.89 13.91 -13.14
CA ASN A 73 6.87 12.47 -12.84
C ASN A 73 5.60 11.98 -12.15
N GLY A 74 4.75 12.87 -11.62
CA GLY A 74 3.58 12.50 -10.82
C GLY A 74 2.57 11.63 -11.57
N GLY A 75 2.44 11.81 -12.89
CA GLY A 75 1.59 10.97 -13.74
C GLY A 75 1.99 9.48 -13.71
N TRP A 76 3.29 9.18 -13.66
CA TRP A 76 3.78 7.80 -13.56
C TRP A 76 3.46 7.17 -12.22
N TYR A 77 3.63 7.92 -11.12
CA TYR A 77 3.21 7.47 -9.80
C TYR A 77 1.70 7.23 -9.74
N CYS A 78 0.88 8.15 -10.27
CA CYS A 78 -0.56 7.98 -10.35
C CYS A 78 -0.95 6.69 -11.10
N LEU A 79 -0.31 6.40 -12.23
CA LEU A 79 -0.56 5.19 -13.01
C LEU A 79 -0.14 3.93 -12.23
N ALA A 80 1.06 3.91 -11.64
CA ALA A 80 1.56 2.78 -10.88
C ALA A 80 0.71 2.50 -9.62
N TYR A 81 0.26 3.54 -8.92
CA TYR A 81 -0.67 3.39 -7.81
C TYR A 81 -2.03 2.89 -8.29
N ALA A 82 -2.55 3.38 -9.42
CA ALA A 82 -3.81 2.90 -9.95
C ALA A 82 -3.76 1.40 -10.31
N LEU A 83 -2.67 0.93 -10.92
CA LEU A 83 -2.43 -0.49 -11.19
C LEU A 83 -2.30 -1.30 -9.89
N SER A 84 -1.59 -0.78 -8.89
CA SER A 84 -1.44 -1.43 -7.58
C SER A 84 -2.77 -1.56 -6.84
N PHE A 85 -3.58 -0.50 -6.86
CA PHE A 85 -4.92 -0.53 -6.28
C PHE A 85 -5.86 -1.45 -7.04
N PHE A 86 -5.75 -1.53 -8.36
CA PHE A 86 -6.48 -2.52 -9.15
C PHE A 86 -6.11 -3.96 -8.77
N GLY A 87 -4.81 -4.27 -8.64
CA GLY A 87 -4.34 -5.58 -8.17
C GLY A 87 -4.84 -5.89 -6.75
N MET A 88 -4.78 -4.92 -5.85
CA MET A 88 -5.31 -5.04 -4.48
C MET A 88 -6.81 -5.32 -4.47
N ALA A 89 -7.58 -4.62 -5.29
CA ALA A 89 -9.01 -4.84 -5.44
C ALA A 89 -9.31 -6.24 -5.99
N ALA A 90 -8.51 -6.75 -6.93
CA ALA A 90 -8.64 -8.12 -7.45
C ALA A 90 -8.39 -9.17 -6.36
N VAL A 91 -7.39 -8.96 -5.50
CA VAL A 91 -7.17 -9.82 -4.32
C VAL A 91 -8.39 -9.78 -3.40
N TYR A 92 -8.92 -8.60 -3.06
CA TYR A 92 -10.11 -8.51 -2.23
C TYR A 92 -11.32 -9.21 -2.85
N THR A 93 -11.56 -9.04 -4.16
CA THR A 93 -12.65 -9.71 -4.88
C THR A 93 -12.51 -11.23 -4.81
N LEU A 94 -11.32 -11.78 -5.04
CA LEU A 94 -11.13 -13.24 -4.95
C LEU A 94 -11.45 -13.84 -3.58
N TYR A 95 -11.17 -13.09 -2.51
CA TYR A 95 -11.36 -13.60 -1.14
C TYR A 95 -12.70 -13.28 -0.52
N LEU A 96 -13.38 -12.22 -0.96
CA LEU A 96 -14.54 -11.65 -0.27
C LEU A 96 -15.80 -11.61 -1.12
N ASP A 97 -15.69 -11.89 -2.42
CA ASP A 97 -16.86 -12.02 -3.28
C ASP A 97 -17.70 -13.23 -2.85
N ARG A 98 -19.02 -13.02 -2.78
CA ARG A 98 -19.99 -14.03 -2.34
C ARG A 98 -20.05 -15.21 -3.29
N ASP A 99 -19.79 -14.98 -4.58
CA ASP A 99 -19.94 -15.98 -5.63
C ASP A 99 -18.68 -16.86 -5.81
N ARG A 100 -17.61 -16.62 -5.03
CA ARG A 100 -16.30 -17.29 -5.16
C ARG A 100 -15.83 -17.34 -6.62
N VAL A 101 -15.62 -16.14 -7.16
CA VAL A 101 -15.31 -15.93 -8.58
C VAL A 101 -13.92 -16.42 -8.97
N ASP A 102 -13.74 -16.72 -10.26
CA ASP A 102 -12.44 -16.99 -10.86
C ASP A 102 -11.62 -15.70 -11.08
N ILE A 103 -10.35 -15.84 -11.47
CA ILE A 103 -9.43 -14.70 -11.65
C ILE A 103 -9.94 -13.74 -12.73
N GLY A 104 -10.47 -14.25 -13.84
CA GLY A 104 -10.96 -13.42 -14.94
C GLY A 104 -12.15 -12.55 -14.52
N THR A 105 -13.12 -13.15 -13.82
CA THR A 105 -14.26 -12.40 -13.29
C THR A 105 -13.85 -11.44 -12.18
N ALA A 106 -12.90 -11.83 -11.32
CA ALA A 106 -12.36 -10.94 -10.29
C ALA A 106 -11.77 -9.67 -10.92
N LEU A 107 -10.89 -9.80 -11.91
CA LEU A 107 -10.29 -8.66 -12.60
C LEU A 107 -11.34 -7.75 -13.25
N ARG A 108 -12.35 -8.34 -13.90
CA ARG A 108 -13.45 -7.57 -14.51
C ARG A 108 -14.27 -6.81 -13.47
N ARG A 109 -14.63 -7.44 -12.35
CA ARG A 109 -15.34 -6.78 -11.25
C ARG A 109 -14.49 -5.68 -10.63
N SER A 110 -13.20 -5.93 -10.41
CA SER A 110 -12.26 -4.93 -9.89
C SER A 110 -12.13 -3.72 -10.81
N ALA A 111 -12.20 -3.89 -12.13
CA ALA A 111 -12.15 -2.78 -13.08
C ALA A 111 -13.34 -1.83 -12.91
N THR A 112 -14.54 -2.40 -12.68
CA THR A 112 -15.76 -1.59 -12.43
C THR A 112 -15.75 -0.93 -11.05
N LEU A 113 -15.07 -1.54 -10.06
CA LEU A 113 -14.93 -1.01 -8.71
C LEU A 113 -13.81 0.01 -8.59
N LEU A 114 -12.84 0.00 -9.51
CA LEU A 114 -11.62 0.80 -9.45
C LEU A 114 -11.87 2.29 -9.21
N PRO A 115 -12.79 2.98 -9.92
CA PRO A 115 -13.01 4.41 -9.70
C PRO A 115 -13.45 4.73 -8.26
N ARG A 116 -14.32 3.89 -7.69
CA ARG A 116 -14.80 4.04 -6.31
C ARG A 116 -13.71 3.69 -5.30
N TYR A 117 -12.89 2.68 -5.62
CA TYR A 117 -11.78 2.28 -4.78
C TYR A 117 -10.69 3.35 -4.74
N LEU A 118 -10.32 3.93 -5.88
CA LEU A 118 -9.39 5.05 -5.96
C LEU A 118 -9.89 6.25 -5.17
N LEU A 119 -11.17 6.62 -5.33
CA LEU A 119 -11.76 7.70 -4.55
C LEU A 119 -11.68 7.42 -3.04
N ALA A 120 -11.99 6.19 -2.62
CA ALA A 120 -11.88 5.80 -1.22
C ALA A 120 -10.43 5.84 -0.71
N MET A 121 -9.47 5.38 -1.50
CA MET A 121 -8.04 5.41 -1.13
C MET A 121 -7.52 6.84 -1.04
N ILE A 122 -7.90 7.75 -1.94
CA ILE A 122 -7.54 9.17 -1.87
C ILE A 122 -8.10 9.82 -0.60
N LEU A 123 -9.39 9.56 -0.30
CA LEU A 123 -10.04 10.09 0.89
C LEU A 123 -9.41 9.58 2.20
N VAL A 124 -8.85 8.38 2.18
CA VAL A 124 -8.16 7.77 3.33
C VAL A 124 -6.70 8.22 3.41
N SER A 125 -6.02 8.36 2.27
CA SER A 125 -4.59 8.65 2.22
C SER A 125 -4.27 10.07 2.67
N LEU A 126 -5.14 11.05 2.42
CA LEU A 126 -4.96 12.43 2.88
C LEU A 126 -4.85 12.52 4.42
N PRO A 127 -5.84 12.07 5.21
CA PRO A 127 -5.74 12.12 6.67
C PRO A 127 -4.73 11.12 7.23
N ALA A 128 -4.53 9.96 6.61
CA ALA A 128 -3.52 9.00 7.04
C ALA A 128 -2.09 9.55 6.85
N GLY A 129 -1.83 10.17 5.69
CA GLY A 129 -0.57 10.81 5.36
C GLY A 129 -0.29 12.02 6.25
N ALA A 130 -1.25 12.93 6.39
CA ALA A 130 -1.13 14.06 7.32
C ALA A 130 -0.91 13.58 8.76
N GLY A 131 -1.63 12.52 9.17
CA GLY A 131 -1.42 11.85 10.45
C GLY A 131 0.02 11.37 10.59
N LEU A 132 0.53 10.55 9.67
CA LEU A 132 1.90 10.03 9.73
C LEU A 132 2.97 11.12 9.73
N LEU A 133 2.77 12.19 8.95
CA LEU A 133 3.69 13.33 8.85
C LEU A 133 3.74 14.16 10.12
N LEU A 134 2.58 14.48 10.70
CA LEU A 134 2.50 15.29 11.93
C LEU A 134 2.86 14.46 13.16
N TYR A 135 2.30 13.25 13.27
CA TYR A 135 2.46 12.34 14.40
C TYR A 135 2.25 10.87 13.98
N ALA A 136 3.32 10.08 14.00
CA ALA A 136 3.28 8.66 13.58
C ALA A 136 2.11 7.85 14.19
N ILE A 137 1.80 8.06 15.47
CA ILE A 137 0.75 7.31 16.18
C ILE A 137 -0.67 7.60 15.60
N PRO A 138 -1.15 8.86 15.51
CA PRO A 138 -2.39 9.20 14.81
C PRO A 138 -2.49 8.65 13.39
N GLY A 139 -1.41 8.74 12.61
CA GLY A 139 -1.37 8.19 11.24
C GLY A 139 -1.62 6.68 11.21
N LEU A 140 -0.88 5.92 12.03
CA LEU A 140 -1.05 4.48 12.16
C LEU A 140 -2.43 4.09 12.69
N TYR A 141 -2.99 4.89 13.59
CA TYR A 141 -4.34 4.67 14.10
C TYR A 141 -5.40 4.84 13.01
N ILE A 142 -5.29 5.88 12.18
CA ILE A 142 -6.19 6.10 11.02
C ILE A 142 -6.04 4.95 10.02
N LEU A 143 -4.80 4.55 9.70
CA LEU A 143 -4.54 3.41 8.81
C LEU A 143 -5.19 2.13 9.31
N GLY A 144 -5.01 1.78 10.59
CA GLY A 144 -5.64 0.61 11.19
C GLY A 144 -7.17 0.66 11.13
N ARG A 145 -7.77 1.84 11.35
CA ARG A 145 -9.22 2.02 11.31
C ARG A 145 -9.83 2.02 9.91
N THR A 146 -9.04 2.34 8.90
CA THR A 146 -9.45 2.45 7.50
C THR A 146 -9.01 1.27 6.64
N MET A 147 -8.21 0.33 7.18
CA MET A 147 -7.72 -0.83 6.44
C MET A 147 -8.83 -1.73 5.88
N MET A 148 -10.04 -1.68 6.45
CA MET A 148 -11.18 -2.47 5.99
C MET A 148 -11.95 -1.82 4.84
N THR A 149 -11.59 -0.60 4.43
CA THR A 149 -12.32 0.14 3.37
C THR A 149 -12.34 -0.64 2.05
N GLY A 150 -11.23 -1.25 1.64
CA GLY A 150 -11.16 -2.12 0.46
C GLY A 150 -12.03 -3.37 0.58
N PRO A 151 -11.82 -4.21 1.63
CA PRO A 151 -12.66 -5.36 1.92
C PRO A 151 -14.17 -5.07 1.93
N VAL A 152 -14.57 -3.98 2.59
CA VAL A 152 -15.98 -3.57 2.72
C VAL A 152 -16.57 -3.15 1.36
N LEU A 153 -15.82 -2.39 0.56
CA LEU A 153 -16.27 -1.94 -0.76
C LEU A 153 -16.58 -3.12 -1.70
N VAL A 154 -15.78 -4.20 -1.58
CA VAL A 154 -15.94 -5.42 -2.37
C VAL A 154 -17.06 -6.31 -1.81
N ALA A 155 -17.04 -6.55 -0.50
CA ALA A 155 -17.89 -7.56 0.13
C ALA A 155 -19.35 -7.10 0.38
N GLU A 156 -19.55 -5.81 0.67
CA GLU A 156 -20.86 -5.22 0.96
C GLU A 156 -21.43 -4.45 -0.25
N GLY A 157 -20.83 -4.59 -1.43
CA GLY A 157 -21.22 -3.87 -2.64
C GLY A 157 -22.67 -4.12 -3.08
N PRO A 158 -23.29 -3.18 -3.81
CA PRO A 158 -22.71 -1.93 -4.31
C PRO A 158 -22.91 -0.75 -3.34
N ILE A 159 -21.84 -0.34 -2.65
CA ILE A 159 -21.82 0.86 -1.79
C ILE A 159 -20.84 1.91 -2.35
N GLY A 160 -21.04 3.18 -1.98
CA GLY A 160 -20.14 4.26 -2.35
C GLY A 160 -18.87 4.32 -1.50
N ALA A 161 -17.86 5.08 -1.93
CA ALA A 161 -16.58 5.24 -1.24
C ALA A 161 -16.73 5.73 0.21
N PHE A 162 -17.49 6.79 0.44
CA PHE A 162 -17.77 7.32 1.79
C PHE A 162 -18.50 6.31 2.68
N ALA A 163 -19.45 5.56 2.11
CA ALA A 163 -20.17 4.52 2.85
C ALA A 163 -19.21 3.40 3.29
N ALA A 164 -18.28 2.99 2.42
CA ALA A 164 -17.26 1.99 2.75
C ALA A 164 -16.31 2.47 3.85
N ILE A 165 -15.86 3.73 3.81
CA ILE A 165 -15.04 4.31 4.87
C ILE A 165 -15.81 4.36 6.19
N ARG A 166 -17.04 4.89 6.20
CA ARG A 166 -17.87 4.97 7.41
C ARG A 166 -18.11 3.58 8.01
N ARG A 167 -18.32 2.59 7.15
CA ARG A 167 -18.50 1.20 7.55
C ARG A 167 -17.21 0.58 8.08
N SER A 168 -16.05 0.87 7.50
CA SER A 168 -14.74 0.52 8.08
C SER A 168 -14.60 1.12 9.49
N LEU A 169 -14.94 2.38 9.69
CA LEU A 169 -14.87 3.04 10.99
C LEU A 169 -15.83 2.44 12.03
N SER A 170 -17.03 2.01 11.61
CA SER A 170 -18.01 1.38 12.51
C SER A 170 -17.61 -0.05 12.87
N LEU A 171 -17.13 -0.86 11.92
CA LEU A 171 -16.64 -2.23 12.16
C LEU A 171 -15.41 -2.25 13.06
N THR A 172 -14.55 -1.23 12.95
CA THR A 172 -13.33 -1.12 13.77
C THR A 172 -13.56 -0.47 15.13
N ARG A 173 -14.80 -0.10 15.47
CA ARG A 173 -15.13 0.55 16.74
C ARG A 173 -14.87 -0.41 17.91
N GLY A 174 -14.01 0.02 18.83
CA GLY A 174 -13.61 -0.78 19.99
C GLY A 174 -12.39 -1.70 19.75
N ALA A 175 -11.85 -1.74 18.53
CA ALA A 175 -10.65 -2.53 18.20
C ALA A 175 -9.50 -1.67 17.63
N GLY A 176 -9.56 -0.34 17.80
CA GLY A 176 -8.61 0.59 17.17
C GLY A 176 -7.13 0.33 17.50
N LEU A 177 -6.80 -0.03 18.75
CA LEU A 177 -5.41 -0.30 19.16
C LEU A 177 -4.84 -1.60 18.55
N PRO A 178 -5.54 -2.76 18.61
CA PRO A 178 -5.10 -3.96 17.87
C PRO A 178 -4.98 -3.76 16.36
N LEU A 179 -5.84 -2.94 15.77
CA LEU A 179 -5.79 -2.65 14.34
C LEU A 179 -4.64 -1.70 13.98
N MET A 180 -4.35 -0.75 14.85
CA MET A 180 -3.17 0.10 14.75
C MET A 180 -1.90 -0.75 14.80
N SER A 181 -1.80 -1.73 15.70
CA SER A 181 -0.62 -2.59 15.76
C SER A 181 -0.47 -3.49 14.53
N LEU A 182 -1.59 -3.98 13.96
CA LEU A 182 -1.57 -4.69 12.67
C LEU A 182 -1.12 -3.78 11.52
N ALA A 183 -1.62 -2.55 11.46
CA ALA A 183 -1.20 -1.57 10.45
C ALA A 183 0.27 -1.17 10.62
N ALA A 184 0.72 -0.95 11.85
CA ALA A 184 2.12 -0.68 12.17
C ALA A 184 3.00 -1.85 11.76
N PHE A 185 2.61 -3.08 12.07
CA PHE A 185 3.34 -4.27 11.66
C PHE A 185 3.46 -4.39 10.13
N GLY A 186 2.35 -4.20 9.39
CA GLY A 186 2.37 -4.23 7.93
C GLY A 186 3.27 -3.15 7.33
N TYR A 187 3.15 -1.92 7.81
CA TYR A 187 3.94 -0.78 7.34
C TYR A 187 5.43 -0.92 7.69
N MET A 188 5.74 -1.22 8.95
CA MET A 188 7.12 -1.38 9.41
C MET A 188 7.80 -2.59 8.78
N SER A 189 7.09 -3.72 8.60
CA SER A 189 7.67 -4.88 7.93
C SER A 189 8.02 -4.57 6.48
N GLY A 190 7.16 -3.86 5.74
CA GLY A 190 7.47 -3.41 4.38
C GLY A 190 8.69 -2.48 4.34
N TRP A 191 8.73 -1.50 5.24
CA TRP A 191 9.85 -0.57 5.33
C TRP A 191 11.17 -1.27 5.72
N LEU A 192 11.15 -2.18 6.70
CA LEU A 192 12.32 -2.97 7.12
C LEU A 192 12.82 -3.92 6.03
N LEU A 193 11.90 -4.53 5.26
CA LEU A 193 12.27 -5.40 4.14
C LEU A 193 12.86 -4.61 2.97
N GLY A 194 12.41 -3.36 2.75
CA GLY A 194 12.92 -2.47 1.71
C GLY A 194 14.24 -1.77 2.08
N MET A 195 14.48 -1.54 3.37
CA MET A 195 15.65 -0.84 3.92
C MET A 195 17.01 -1.26 3.33
N PRO A 196 17.38 -2.55 3.25
CA PRO A 196 18.68 -2.94 2.69
C PRO A 196 18.80 -2.58 1.21
N PHE A 197 17.72 -2.64 0.44
CA PHE A 197 17.73 -2.28 -0.97
C PHE A 197 17.87 -0.77 -1.16
N MET A 198 17.14 0.03 -0.37
CA MET A 198 17.25 1.49 -0.40
C MET A 198 18.66 1.96 -0.01
N ALA A 199 19.28 1.33 0.99
CA ALA A 199 20.64 1.65 1.41
C ALA A 199 21.69 1.28 0.34
N LEU A 200 21.53 0.12 -0.30
CA LEU A 200 22.40 -0.32 -1.40
C LEU A 200 22.25 0.58 -2.63
N ASP A 201 21.02 0.96 -2.97
CA ASP A 201 20.72 1.82 -4.10
C ASP A 201 21.36 3.20 -3.93
N GLY A 202 21.16 3.84 -2.77
CA GLY A 202 21.81 5.12 -2.43
C GLY A 202 23.34 5.03 -2.52
N ALA A 203 23.94 3.98 -1.92
CA ALA A 203 25.39 3.79 -1.98
C ALA A 203 25.92 3.59 -3.41
N MET A 204 25.17 2.89 -4.27
CA MET A 204 25.56 2.67 -5.68
C MET A 204 25.43 3.94 -6.52
N ARG A 205 24.41 4.76 -6.27
CA ARG A 205 24.15 6.01 -7.00
C ARG A 205 25.10 7.14 -6.57
N ASP A 206 25.36 7.28 -5.28
CA ASP A 206 26.28 8.29 -4.74
C ASP A 206 27.75 8.01 -5.15
N GLY A 207 28.10 6.74 -5.34
CA GLY A 207 29.43 6.32 -5.79
C GLY A 207 29.73 6.58 -7.29
N GLY A 208 28.75 7.02 -8.09
CA GLY A 208 28.92 7.42 -9.50
C GLY A 208 29.37 6.31 -10.47
N GLN A 209 29.50 5.06 -10.03
CA GLN A 209 29.99 3.92 -10.81
C GLN A 209 29.12 2.65 -10.68
N GLY A 210 27.88 2.78 -10.20
CA GLY A 210 26.97 1.65 -10.09
C GLY A 210 26.68 1.03 -11.47
N ASN A 211 26.98 -0.27 -11.64
CA ASN A 211 26.59 -1.01 -12.83
C ASN A 211 25.05 -0.93 -12.99
N PRO A 212 24.51 -0.49 -14.15
CA PRO A 212 23.06 -0.35 -14.34
C PRO A 212 22.29 -1.65 -14.12
N VAL A 213 22.91 -2.81 -14.39
CA VAL A 213 22.31 -4.12 -14.12
C VAL A 213 22.24 -4.39 -12.62
N ALA A 214 23.25 -3.97 -11.85
CA ALA A 214 23.24 -4.15 -10.40
C ALA A 214 22.17 -3.27 -9.74
N ILE A 215 22.04 -2.02 -10.18
CA ILE A 215 20.98 -1.10 -9.72
C ILE A 215 19.60 -1.70 -10.01
N ALA A 216 19.37 -2.17 -11.24
CA ALA A 216 18.10 -2.79 -11.61
C ALA A 216 17.78 -4.05 -10.75
N LEU A 217 18.78 -4.82 -10.33
CA LEU A 217 18.57 -5.96 -9.44
C LEU A 217 18.21 -5.52 -8.01
N VAL A 218 18.83 -4.45 -7.52
CA VAL A 218 18.49 -3.84 -6.22
C VAL A 218 17.07 -3.28 -6.24
N ASP A 219 16.71 -2.56 -7.30
CA ASP A 219 15.36 -2.03 -7.53
C ASP A 219 14.31 -3.14 -7.61
N ALA A 220 14.61 -4.25 -8.29
CA ALA A 220 13.75 -5.42 -8.32
C ALA A 220 13.57 -6.01 -6.91
N GLY A 221 14.63 -6.05 -6.10
CA GLY A 221 14.55 -6.46 -4.70
C GLY A 221 13.65 -5.55 -3.85
N ALA A 222 13.78 -4.24 -4.00
CA ALA A 222 12.92 -3.27 -3.33
C ALA A 222 11.45 -3.42 -3.75
N ALA A 223 11.18 -3.56 -5.05
CA ALA A 223 9.84 -3.78 -5.59
C ALA A 223 9.23 -5.11 -5.10
N ALA A 224 10.04 -6.17 -4.99
CA ALA A 224 9.61 -7.45 -4.43
C ALA A 224 9.24 -7.34 -2.95
N ALA A 225 10.04 -6.62 -2.15
CA ALA A 225 9.75 -6.35 -0.74
C ALA A 225 8.45 -5.56 -0.56
N ALA A 226 8.25 -4.49 -1.35
CA ALA A 226 7.02 -3.71 -1.36
C ALA A 226 5.80 -4.56 -1.75
N THR A 227 5.95 -5.41 -2.77
CA THR A 227 4.90 -6.33 -3.21
C THR A 227 4.52 -7.33 -2.14
N ALA A 228 5.52 -7.95 -1.48
CA ALA A 228 5.29 -8.91 -0.41
C ALA A 228 4.54 -8.26 0.77
N SER A 229 4.93 -7.05 1.15
CA SER A 229 4.23 -6.27 2.18
C SER A 229 2.80 -5.94 1.78
N GLY A 230 2.57 -5.50 0.53
CA GLY A 230 1.24 -5.20 0.00
C GLY A 230 0.31 -6.41 0.03
N VAL A 231 0.78 -7.58 -0.42
CA VAL A 231 0.02 -8.84 -0.35
C VAL A 231 -0.25 -9.24 1.09
N ALA A 232 0.75 -9.17 1.98
CA ALA A 232 0.58 -9.50 3.39
C ALA A 232 -0.51 -8.61 4.04
N MET A 233 -0.45 -7.30 3.78
CA MET A 233 -1.43 -6.33 4.27
C MET A 233 -2.83 -6.60 3.73
N ALA A 234 -2.96 -6.97 2.44
CA ALA A 234 -4.23 -7.37 1.85
C ALA A 234 -4.86 -8.57 2.57
N LEU A 235 -4.06 -9.61 2.82
CA LEU A 235 -4.51 -10.83 3.49
C LEU A 235 -4.85 -10.61 4.97
N ILE A 236 -4.11 -9.71 5.64
CA ILE A 236 -4.44 -9.24 7.00
C ILE A 236 -5.80 -8.54 6.97
N ALA A 237 -6.02 -7.61 6.03
CA ALA A 237 -7.29 -6.89 5.91
C ALA A 237 -8.47 -7.83 5.64
N VAL A 238 -8.31 -8.83 4.76
CA VAL A 238 -9.28 -9.90 4.51
C VAL A 238 -9.58 -10.70 5.78
N SER A 239 -8.54 -11.10 6.52
CA SER A 239 -8.67 -11.91 7.74
C SER A 239 -9.39 -11.14 8.85
N VAL A 240 -9.07 -9.86 9.03
CA VAL A 240 -9.78 -9.00 9.99
C VAL A 240 -11.22 -8.79 9.56
N TYR A 241 -11.48 -8.53 8.28
CA TYR A 241 -12.84 -8.35 7.77
C TYR A 241 -13.72 -9.56 8.08
N ARG A 242 -13.22 -10.78 7.81
CA ARG A 242 -13.91 -12.03 8.11
C ARG A 242 -14.19 -12.26 9.59
N ARG A 243 -13.45 -11.59 10.50
CA ARG A 243 -13.62 -11.69 11.95
C ARG A 243 -14.58 -10.63 12.50
N LEU A 244 -14.58 -9.42 11.92
CA LEU A 244 -15.37 -8.29 12.41
C LEU A 244 -16.73 -8.13 11.72
N ALA A 245 -16.88 -8.60 10.48
CA ALA A 245 -18.14 -8.51 9.73
C ALA A 245 -19.09 -9.70 9.99
N ARG A 246 -18.77 -10.55 10.97
CA ARG A 246 -19.66 -11.63 11.45
C ARG A 246 -20.62 -11.12 12.51
#